data_AF-A0AAV5LZR5-F1
#
_entry.id   AF-A0AAV5LZR5-F1
#
_cell.length_a   1.000
_cell.length_b   1.000
_cell.length_c   1.000
_cell.angle_alpha   90.00
_cell.angle_beta   90.00
_cell.angle_gamma   90.00
#
_symmetry.space_group_name_H-M   'P 1'
#
loop_
_entity.id
_entity.type
_entity.pdbx_description
1 polymer ?
#
loop_
_entity_poly.entity_id
_entity_poly.type
_entity_poly.pdbx_seq_one_letter_code
_entity_poly.pdbx_strand_id
1 'polypeptide(L)'
;MFLRVSYFAERAQGCFSLAAVDLGVEGGKSKSLYGRDGHLGIALVKFGGDQLGLKNAIRLSEYFEKENHGRKAWSRLQSLIGKDDEKNPNLVKLDERTGERKRILYGYLATAADLDKLDFETRKKADIESRRDYGHRQ
;
A
#
# COMPACT_ATOMS: atom_id res chain seq x y z
N MET A 1 -10.44 5.41 -12.17
CA MET A 1 -9.12 5.96 -12.50
C MET A 1 -8.13 5.43 -11.48
N PHE A 2 -7.11 4.74 -11.94
CA PHE A 2 -6.01 4.19 -11.16
C PHE A 2 -4.74 4.87 -11.62
N LEU A 3 -3.90 5.25 -10.68
CA LEU A 3 -2.55 5.67 -11.01
C LEU A 3 -1.80 4.44 -11.53
N ARG A 4 -0.95 4.64 -12.54
CA ARG A 4 -0.04 3.64 -13.07
C ARG A 4 0.93 3.25 -11.95
N VAL A 5 0.40 2.25 -11.29
CA VAL A 5 0.81 1.45 -10.17
C VAL A 5 1.59 2.16 -9.09
N SER A 6 0.80 2.67 -8.15
CA SER A 6 1.25 3.16 -6.86
C SER A 6 0.40 2.41 -5.84
N TYR A 7 0.99 1.43 -5.17
CA TYR A 7 0.36 0.77 -4.03
C TYR A 7 0.64 1.58 -2.76
N PHE A 8 -0.24 1.52 -1.77
CA PHE A 8 -0.07 2.24 -0.50
C PHE A 8 -0.12 1.21 0.64
N ALA A 9 0.94 1.12 1.46
CA ALA A 9 0.89 0.41 2.74
C ALA A 9 1.28 1.32 3.89
N GLU A 10 0.34 1.59 4.80
CA GLU A 10 0.50 2.48 5.97
C GLU A 10 0.73 1.70 7.29
N ARG A 11 1.98 1.69 7.80
CA ARG A 11 2.49 2.31 9.06
C ARG A 11 3.78 1.69 9.59
N ALA A 12 4.76 2.55 9.93
CA ALA A 12 6.18 2.23 10.11
C ALA A 12 6.76 2.20 11.51
N GLN A 13 7.68 1.26 11.70
CA GLN A 13 9.05 1.43 12.20
C GLN A 13 9.78 0.09 11.94
N GLY A 14 10.84 0.10 11.13
CA GLY A 14 11.56 -1.11 10.69
C GLY A 14 11.57 -1.29 9.16
N CYS A 15 12.63 -1.85 8.61
CA CYS A 15 12.94 -1.94 7.16
C CYS A 15 11.74 -2.40 6.28
N PHE A 16 11.04 -1.45 5.65
CA PHE A 16 9.95 -1.69 4.69
C PHE A 16 10.41 -2.30 3.36
N SER A 17 11.71 -2.22 3.06
CA SER A 17 12.29 -2.83 1.86
C SER A 17 12.15 -4.35 1.87
N LEU A 18 12.13 -4.99 3.04
CA LEU A 18 12.04 -6.45 3.17
C LEU A 18 10.60 -6.96 2.97
N ALA A 19 9.60 -6.22 3.46
CA ALA A 19 8.20 -6.67 3.42
C ALA A 19 7.64 -6.84 2.01
N ALA A 20 8.04 -6.01 1.03
CA ALA A 20 7.56 -6.18 -0.35
C ALA A 20 8.08 -7.47 -1.01
N VAL A 21 9.29 -7.90 -0.64
CA VAL A 21 9.89 -9.17 -1.10
C VAL A 21 9.21 -10.35 -0.40
N ASP A 22 8.98 -10.26 0.91
CA ASP A 22 8.33 -11.32 1.72
C ASP A 22 6.83 -11.49 1.41
N LEU A 23 6.14 -10.42 0.96
CA LEU A 23 4.74 -10.46 0.54
C LEU A 23 4.53 -11.10 -0.84
N GLY A 24 5.59 -11.57 -1.50
CA GLY A 24 5.50 -12.22 -2.81
C GLY A 24 5.07 -11.27 -3.93
N VAL A 25 5.42 -9.98 -3.82
CA VAL A 25 5.12 -8.97 -4.84
C VAL A 25 6.03 -9.18 -6.05
N GLU A 26 5.66 -10.13 -6.90
CA GLU A 26 6.39 -10.42 -8.12
C GLU A 26 6.31 -9.21 -9.10
N GLY A 27 7.48 -8.64 -9.42
CA GLY A 27 7.60 -7.57 -10.42
C GLY A 27 7.36 -6.14 -9.92
N GLY A 28 7.24 -5.91 -8.61
CA GLY A 28 7.10 -4.56 -8.01
C GLY A 28 8.39 -4.03 -7.38
N LYS A 29 8.64 -2.72 -7.49
CA LYS A 29 9.68 -1.98 -6.75
C LYS A 29 9.04 -1.18 -5.62
N SER A 30 9.51 -1.35 -4.40
CA SER A 30 9.02 -0.60 -3.24
C SER A 30 9.84 0.66 -2.97
N LYS A 31 9.18 1.71 -2.49
CA LYS A 31 9.78 2.98 -2.05
C LYS A 31 9.03 3.49 -0.83
N SER A 32 9.75 3.78 0.25
CA SER A 32 9.18 4.49 1.41
C SER A 32 8.86 5.95 1.10
N LEU A 33 7.72 6.45 1.58
CA LEU A 33 7.34 7.86 1.48
C LEU A 33 7.71 8.63 2.76
N TYR A 34 8.14 9.87 2.56
CA TYR A 34 8.60 10.77 3.60
C TYR A 34 7.86 12.11 3.49
N GLY A 35 7.48 12.67 4.64
CA GLY A 35 6.89 13.99 4.77
C GLY A 35 7.81 14.92 5.57
N ARG A 36 7.25 16.06 6.00
CA ARG A 36 7.99 17.07 6.78
C ARG A 36 8.56 16.49 8.09
N ASP A 37 7.79 15.62 8.75
CA ASP A 37 8.13 15.05 10.06
C ASP A 37 8.80 13.66 9.95
N GLY A 38 9.33 13.31 8.77
CA GLY A 38 10.03 12.05 8.53
C GLY A 38 9.19 10.98 7.81
N HIS A 39 9.46 9.71 8.11
CA HIS A 39 8.82 8.59 7.41
C HIS A 39 7.32 8.56 7.69
N LEU A 40 6.48 8.59 6.64
CA LEU A 40 5.02 8.68 6.77
C LEU A 40 4.36 7.39 7.27
N GLY A 41 5.14 6.32 7.36
CA GLY A 41 4.61 5.00 7.58
C GLY A 41 4.27 4.28 6.29
N ILE A 42 4.57 4.86 5.14
CA ILE A 42 3.93 4.49 3.88
C ILE A 42 4.95 3.90 2.93
N ALA A 43 4.66 2.72 2.39
CA ALA A 43 5.41 2.15 1.28
C ALA A 43 4.60 2.24 -0.01
N LEU A 44 5.22 2.84 -1.02
CA LEU A 44 4.79 2.89 -2.39
C LEU A 44 5.33 1.66 -3.15
N VAL A 45 4.47 0.82 -3.74
CA VAL A 45 4.94 -0.22 -4.68
C VAL A 45 4.60 0.16 -6.11
N LYS A 46 5.62 0.25 -6.95
CA LYS A 46 5.54 0.55 -8.38
C LYS A 46 5.76 -0.70 -9.20
N PHE A 47 4.85 -0.95 -10.14
CA PHE A 47 4.95 -2.08 -11.06
C PHE A 47 5.21 -1.57 -12.48
N GLY A 48 5.47 -2.51 -13.39
CA GLY A 48 5.59 -2.23 -14.82
C GLY A 48 4.38 -1.46 -15.36
N GLY A 49 4.61 -0.61 -16.35
CA GLY A 49 3.54 0.12 -17.01
C GLY A 49 2.69 -0.75 -17.95
N ASP A 50 3.06 -1.99 -18.16
CA ASP A 50 2.38 -2.94 -19.04
C ASP A 50 1.16 -3.60 -18.37
N GLN A 51 0.49 -4.47 -19.14
CA GLN A 51 -0.68 -5.22 -18.67
C GLN A 51 -0.34 -6.16 -17.50
N LEU A 52 0.87 -6.71 -17.45
CA LEU A 52 1.31 -7.61 -16.38
C LEU A 52 1.49 -6.82 -15.07
N GLY A 53 2.09 -5.63 -15.13
CA GLY A 53 2.22 -4.74 -13.99
C GLY A 53 0.87 -4.32 -13.42
N LEU A 54 -0.11 -4.00 -14.27
CA LEU A 54 -1.48 -3.73 -13.81
C LEU A 54 -2.12 -4.96 -13.16
N LYS A 55 -1.99 -6.14 -13.77
CA LYS A 55 -2.54 -7.39 -13.23
C LYS A 55 -1.95 -7.71 -11.85
N ASN A 56 -0.64 -7.54 -11.69
CA ASN A 56 0.05 -7.78 -10.42
C ASN A 56 -0.38 -6.75 -9.35
N ALA A 57 -0.59 -5.48 -9.74
CA ALA A 57 -1.12 -4.45 -8.85
C ALA A 57 -2.53 -4.80 -8.33
N ILE A 58 -3.41 -5.23 -9.23
CA ILE A 58 -4.78 -5.63 -8.89
C ILE A 58 -4.74 -6.82 -7.94
N ARG A 59 -3.97 -7.86 -8.29
CA ARG A 59 -3.82 -9.07 -7.47
C ARG A 59 -3.33 -8.75 -6.05
N LEU A 60 -2.36 -7.84 -5.91
CA LEU A 60 -1.89 -7.40 -4.60
C LEU A 60 -3.01 -6.70 -3.82
N SER A 61 -3.78 -5.81 -4.43
CA SER A 61 -4.88 -5.14 -3.75
C SER A 61 -6.01 -6.10 -3.34
N GLU A 62 -6.30 -7.11 -4.16
CA GLU A 62 -7.28 -8.14 -3.84
C GLU A 62 -6.81 -9.03 -2.69
N TYR A 63 -5.51 -9.31 -2.59
CA TYR A 63 -4.93 -10.02 -1.44
C TYR A 63 -5.24 -9.29 -0.14
N PHE A 64 -4.97 -7.98 -0.08
CA PHE A 64 -5.29 -7.19 1.12
C PHE A 64 -6.78 -7.08 1.37
N GLU A 65 -7.63 -6.93 0.35
CA GLU A 65 -9.07 -6.88 0.59
C GLU A 65 -9.67 -8.20 1.05
N LYS A 66 -9.15 -9.36 0.60
CA LYS A 66 -9.57 -10.67 1.10
C LYS A 66 -9.30 -10.84 2.59
N GLU A 67 -8.21 -10.26 3.08
CA GLU A 67 -7.85 -10.23 4.50
C GLU A 67 -8.55 -9.09 5.27
N ASN A 68 -9.49 -8.37 4.66
CA ASN A 68 -10.13 -7.17 5.22
C ASN A 68 -9.10 -6.10 5.65
N HIS A 69 -8.01 -6.00 4.91
CA HIS A 69 -6.92 -5.05 5.11
C HIS A 69 -6.76 -4.09 3.93
N GLY A 70 -7.76 -3.88 3.07
CA GLY A 70 -7.65 -2.88 2.03
C GLY A 70 -8.24 -1.52 2.41
N ARG A 71 -8.60 -0.73 1.40
CA ARG A 71 -8.83 0.72 1.54
C ARG A 71 -9.91 1.04 2.56
N LYS A 72 -11.02 0.30 2.51
CA LYS A 72 -12.18 0.57 3.38
C LYS A 72 -11.84 0.29 4.84
N ALA A 73 -11.16 -0.81 5.12
CA ALA A 73 -10.73 -1.16 6.46
C ALA A 73 -9.73 -0.13 6.99
N TRP A 74 -8.76 0.25 6.16
CA TRP A 74 -7.80 1.28 6.52
C TRP A 74 -8.46 2.64 6.82
N SER A 75 -9.40 3.09 5.99
CA SER A 75 -10.10 4.37 6.18
C SER A 75 -10.86 4.43 7.52
N ARG A 76 -11.37 3.30 8.01
CA ARG A 76 -12.02 3.20 9.33
C ARG A 76 -11.04 3.30 10.48
N LEU A 77 -9.79 2.90 10.26
CA LEU A 77 -8.73 2.96 11.27
C LEU A 77 -8.07 4.33 11.34
N GLN A 78 -8.08 5.10 10.25
CA GLN A 78 -7.47 6.44 10.24
C GLN A 78 -8.02 7.37 11.33
N SER A 79 -9.29 7.24 11.72
CA SER A 79 -9.86 8.00 12.84
C SER A 79 -9.52 7.45 14.23
N LEU A 80 -9.06 6.20 14.31
CA LEU A 80 -8.73 5.49 15.56
C LEU A 80 -7.22 5.50 15.85
N ILE A 81 -6.44 5.96 14.89
CA ILE A 81 -4.99 6.03 14.95
C ILE A 81 -4.59 7.19 15.88
N GLY A 82 -3.82 6.89 16.94
CA GLY A 82 -3.51 7.83 18.02
C GLY A 82 -2.37 7.36 18.93
N LYS A 83 -2.32 7.88 20.18
CA LYS A 83 -1.16 7.65 21.07
C LYS A 83 -0.92 6.18 21.49
N ASP A 84 -1.84 5.24 21.24
CA ASP A 84 -1.75 3.86 21.72
C ASP A 84 -1.89 2.80 20.60
N ASP A 85 -1.34 3.11 19.41
CA ASP A 85 -1.44 2.24 18.24
C ASP A 85 -0.81 0.86 18.45
N GLU A 86 0.18 0.73 19.35
CA GLU A 86 0.83 -0.55 19.65
C GLU A 86 -0.07 -1.54 20.39
N LYS A 87 -1.13 -1.05 21.04
CA LYS A 87 -2.13 -1.90 21.72
C LYS A 87 -3.38 -2.12 20.87
N ASN A 88 -3.48 -1.49 19.70
CA ASN A 88 -4.64 -1.66 18.84
C ASN A 88 -4.57 -3.01 18.11
N PRO A 89 -5.50 -3.95 18.37
CA PRO A 89 -5.48 -5.27 17.74
C PRO A 89 -5.72 -5.23 16.22
N ASN A 90 -6.22 -4.10 15.70
CA ASN A 90 -6.35 -3.87 14.26
C ASN A 90 -5.06 -3.36 13.61
N LEU A 91 -4.04 -2.98 14.40
CA LEU A 91 -2.75 -2.51 13.89
C LEU A 91 -1.62 -3.48 14.25
N VAL A 92 -1.79 -4.27 15.30
CA VAL A 92 -0.79 -5.22 15.80
C VAL A 92 -1.46 -6.55 16.14
N LYS A 93 -0.94 -7.64 15.57
CA LYS A 93 -1.26 -9.02 15.99
C LYS A 93 -0.16 -9.53 16.90
N LEU A 94 -0.57 -10.14 18.01
CA LEU A 94 0.33 -10.92 18.85
C LEU A 94 0.35 -12.35 18.30
N ASP A 95 1.54 -12.85 17.97
CA ASP A 95 1.74 -14.27 17.73
C ASP A 95 1.70 -14.98 19.09
N GLU A 96 0.60 -15.65 19.40
CA GLU A 96 0.39 -16.29 20.71
C GLU A 96 1.42 -17.37 21.03
N ARG A 97 2.08 -17.93 20.00
CA ARG A 97 3.07 -19.00 20.15
C ARG A 97 4.46 -18.45 20.46
N THR A 98 4.84 -17.33 19.84
CA THR A 98 6.18 -16.74 20.02
C THR A 98 6.19 -15.52 20.95
N GLY A 99 5.02 -14.95 21.25
CA GLY A 99 4.88 -13.66 21.94
C GLY A 99 5.30 -12.46 21.09
N GLU A 100 5.61 -12.65 19.81
CA GLU A 100 6.03 -11.57 18.93
C GLU A 100 4.84 -10.71 18.51
N ARG A 101 5.01 -9.38 18.61
CA ARG A 101 4.06 -8.41 18.07
C ARG A 101 4.40 -8.13 16.60
N LYS A 102 3.54 -8.54 15.68
CA LYS A 102 3.65 -8.28 14.24
C LYS A 102 2.63 -7.23 13.82
N ARG A 103 3.07 -6.21 13.11
CA ARG A 103 2.18 -5.17 12.59
C ARG A 103 1.35 -5.69 11.43
N ILE A 104 0.08 -5.32 11.41
CA ILE A 104 -0.82 -5.61 10.29
C ILE A 104 -0.54 -4.60 9.18
N LEU A 105 -0.33 -5.10 7.98
CA LEU A 105 -0.19 -4.27 6.79
C LEU A 105 -1.55 -4.11 6.11
N TYR A 106 -1.84 -2.87 5.72
CA TYR A 106 -3.00 -2.50 4.92
C TYR A 106 -2.56 -2.15 3.51
N GLY A 107 -3.39 -2.42 2.50
CA GLY A 107 -2.97 -2.33 1.11
C GLY A 107 -4.06 -2.07 0.10
N TYR A 108 -3.85 -1.13 -0.81
CA TYR A 108 -4.84 -0.81 -1.85
C TYR A 108 -4.23 -0.21 -3.12
N LEU A 109 -5.00 -0.25 -4.22
CA LEU A 109 -4.67 0.47 -5.46
C LEU A 109 -4.86 1.98 -5.29
N ALA A 110 -3.82 2.77 -5.53
CA ALA A 110 -3.93 4.22 -5.50
C ALA A 110 -4.88 4.75 -6.58
N THR A 111 -5.59 5.81 -6.20
CA THR A 111 -6.52 6.55 -7.04
C THR A 111 -6.02 7.99 -7.18
N ALA A 112 -6.64 8.78 -8.05
CA ALA A 112 -6.31 10.21 -8.17
C ALA A 112 -6.36 10.96 -6.83
N ALA A 113 -7.18 10.50 -5.87
CA ALA A 113 -7.28 11.06 -4.53
C ALA A 113 -6.09 10.72 -3.60
N ASP A 114 -5.14 9.89 -4.03
CA ASP A 114 -3.93 9.59 -3.28
C ASP A 114 -2.69 10.29 -3.87
N LEU A 115 -2.85 11.08 -4.95
CA LEU A 115 -1.76 11.81 -5.58
C LEU A 115 -1.11 12.82 -4.64
N ASP A 116 -1.92 13.46 -3.81
CA ASP A 116 -1.51 14.42 -2.80
C ASP A 116 -0.54 13.84 -1.77
N LYS A 117 -0.61 12.52 -1.54
CA LYS A 117 0.27 11.78 -0.62
C LYS A 117 1.63 11.41 -1.22
N LEU A 118 1.81 11.55 -2.53
CA LEU A 118 3.05 11.22 -3.23
C LEU A 118 4.03 12.39 -3.20
N ASP A 119 5.32 12.10 -3.15
CA ASP A 119 6.37 13.10 -3.36
C ASP A 119 6.28 13.71 -4.77
N PHE A 120 6.82 14.93 -4.92
CA PHE A 120 6.73 15.70 -6.16
C PHE A 120 7.26 14.92 -7.38
N GLU A 121 8.39 14.23 -7.23
CA GLU A 121 9.01 13.46 -8.31
C GLU A 121 8.16 12.26 -8.73
N THR A 122 7.58 11.55 -7.77
CA THR A 122 6.67 10.43 -8.05
C THR A 122 5.40 10.94 -8.73
N ARG A 123 4.80 12.02 -8.21
CA ARG A 123 3.58 12.62 -8.75
C ARG A 123 3.75 13.07 -10.19
N LYS A 124 4.88 13.72 -10.51
CA LYS A 124 5.20 14.18 -11.86
C LYS A 124 5.32 13.03 -12.87
N LYS A 125 5.70 11.83 -12.41
CA LYS A 125 5.92 10.64 -13.24
C LYS A 125 4.74 9.66 -13.22
N ALA A 126 3.63 10.03 -12.60
CA ALA A 126 2.48 9.15 -12.44
C ALA A 126 1.45 9.41 -13.54
N ASP A 127 1.11 8.37 -14.29
CA ASP A 127 0.00 8.40 -15.26
C ASP A 127 -1.30 7.99 -14.56
N ILE A 128 -2.42 8.63 -14.86
CA ILE A 128 -3.74 8.21 -14.35
C ILE A 128 -4.53 7.55 -15.48
N GLU A 129 -4.86 6.28 -15.35
CA GLU A 129 -5.61 5.53 -16.35
C GLU A 129 -6.98 5.07 -15.83
N SER A 130 -8.00 5.05 -16.67
CA SER A 130 -9.31 4.50 -16.32
C SER A 130 -9.27 2.98 -16.39
N ARG A 131 -9.89 2.30 -15.40
CA ARG A 131 -10.07 0.84 -15.46
C ARG A 131 -10.96 0.39 -16.61
N ARG A 132 -11.88 1.27 -17.06
CA ARG A 132 -12.81 0.96 -18.14
C ARG A 132 -12.10 0.90 -19.50
N ASP A 133 -11.05 1.71 -19.67
CA ASP A 133 -10.39 1.90 -20.95
C ASP A 133 -9.36 0.79 -21.24
N TYR A 134 -9.03 -0.02 -20.22
CA TYR A 134 -8.11 -1.15 -20.36
C TYR A 134 -8.70 -2.37 -21.10
N GLY A 135 -10.04 -2.50 -21.15
CA GLY A 135 -10.69 -3.61 -21.84
C GLY A 135 -10.69 -3.51 -23.37
N HIS A 136 -10.36 -2.33 -23.92
CA HIS A 136 -10.50 -2.00 -25.35
C HIS A 136 -9.20 -2.01 -26.16
N ARG A 137 -8.04 -2.25 -25.53
CA ARG A 137 -6.74 -2.42 -26.20
C ARG A 137 -6.40 -3.91 -26.35
N GLN A 138 -7.22 -4.63 -27.12
CA GLN A 138 -6.96 -6.01 -27.57
C GLN A 138 -6.38 -6.00 -28.98
#